data_AF-A0A1X7LJ14-F1
#
_entry.id   AF-A0A1X7LJ14-F1
#
_cell.length_a   1.000
_cell.length_b   1.000
_cell.length_c   1.000
_cell.angle_alpha   90.00
_cell.angle_beta   90.00
_cell.angle_gamma   90.00
#
_symmetry.space_group_name_H-M   'P 1'
#
loop_
_entity.id
_entity.type
_entity.pdbx_description
1 polymer ?
#
loop_
_entity_poly.entity_id
_entity_poly.type
_entity_poly.pdbx_seq_one_letter_code
_entity_poly.pdbx_strand_id
1 'polypeptide(L)'
;MAVVIYFLICGINFNLTVFLIDLGAVILLMIITDSNYFDGIRISQNSMIISKYGLLTGFSEYNLKFEDISKLIYKKGNRGTPTHIVINTKRKPSTLRVSIKADIFKFAYILRELRNRGLTTQLSSSDYEIELFLKGKIQDLPMRNDMEIR
;
A
#
# COMPACT_ATOMS: atom_id res chain seq x y z
N MET A 1 20.51 57.21 10.82
CA MET A 1 19.83 56.46 9.74
C MET A 1 20.47 55.10 9.46
N ALA A 2 21.80 54.98 9.33
CA ALA A 2 22.48 53.71 8.99
C ALA A 2 22.25 52.55 9.99
N VAL A 3 22.21 52.84 11.31
CA VAL A 3 22.01 51.82 12.35
C VAL A 3 20.60 51.18 12.27
N VAL A 4 19.58 51.98 11.98
CA VAL A 4 18.18 51.51 11.87
C VAL A 4 18.01 50.57 10.66
N ILE A 5 18.67 50.89 9.54
CA ILE A 5 18.66 50.06 8.33
C ILE A 5 19.38 48.72 8.59
N TYR A 6 20.49 48.73 9.33
CA TYR A 6 21.21 47.51 9.71
C TYR A 6 20.38 46.57 10.58
N PHE A 7 19.70 47.08 11.60
CA PHE A 7 18.80 46.27 12.45
C PHE A 7 17.60 45.70 11.68
N LEU A 8 17.03 46.46 10.74
CA LEU A 8 15.97 45.97 9.86
C LEU A 8 16.45 44.83 8.95
N ILE A 9 17.62 44.99 8.32
CA ILE A 9 18.19 43.95 7.45
C ILE A 9 18.54 42.69 8.25
N CYS A 10 19.17 42.83 9.43
CA CYS A 10 19.47 41.71 10.32
C CYS A 10 18.20 41.02 10.82
N GLY A 11 17.16 41.76 11.18
CA GLY A 11 15.88 41.22 11.63
C GLY A 11 15.14 40.47 10.51
N ILE A 12 15.12 41.00 9.29
CA ILE A 12 14.53 40.34 8.12
C ILE A 12 15.28 39.05 7.79
N ASN A 13 16.62 39.07 7.78
CA ASN A 13 17.44 37.89 7.51
C ASN A 13 17.28 36.81 8.60
N PHE A 14 17.15 37.21 9.87
CA PHE A 14 16.92 36.28 10.97
C PHE A 14 15.55 35.59 10.83
N ASN A 15 14.49 36.37 10.61
CA ASN A 15 13.13 35.83 10.41
C ASN A 15 13.05 34.95 9.17
N LEU A 16 13.73 35.31 8.08
CA LEU A 16 13.81 34.50 6.87
C LEU A 16 14.53 33.17 7.11
N THR A 17 15.62 33.19 7.88
CA THR A 17 16.40 31.99 8.20
C THR A 17 15.59 31.02 9.05
N VAL A 18 14.89 31.52 10.09
CA VAL A 18 13.99 30.72 10.92
C VAL A 18 12.87 30.10 10.08
N PHE A 19 12.24 30.90 9.21
CA PHE A 19 11.19 30.40 8.30
C PHE A 19 11.68 29.27 7.38
N LEU A 20 12.90 29.39 6.81
CA LEU A 20 13.46 28.35 5.95
C LEU A 20 13.78 27.06 6.71
N ILE A 21 14.24 27.17 7.95
CA ILE A 21 14.49 26.01 8.83
C ILE A 21 13.16 25.30 9.14
N ASP A 22 12.13 26.05 9.51
CA ASP A 22 10.80 25.51 9.81
C ASP A 22 10.17 24.83 8.58
N LEU A 23 10.27 25.47 7.41
CA LEU A 23 9.80 24.89 6.14
C LEU A 23 10.52 23.58 5.83
N GLY A 24 11.85 23.56 6.01
CA GLY A 24 12.66 22.36 5.83
C GLY A 24 12.26 21.22 6.76
N ALA A 25 11.98 21.54 8.03
CA ALA A 25 11.50 20.57 9.02
C ALA A 25 10.12 19.98 8.63
N VAL A 26 9.20 20.82 8.15
CA VAL A 26 7.87 20.39 7.69
C VAL A 26 7.99 19.48 6.46
N ILE A 27 8.82 19.85 5.47
CA ILE A 27 9.04 19.02 4.28
C ILE A 27 9.66 17.67 4.65
N LEU A 28 10.64 17.66 5.56
CA LEU A 28 11.27 16.43 6.03
C LEU A 28 10.25 15.52 6.75
N LEU A 29 9.41 16.10 7.61
CA LEU A 29 8.33 15.37 8.27
C LEU A 29 7.37 14.76 7.24
N MET A 30 6.97 15.52 6.21
CA MET A 30 6.10 15.04 5.14
C MET A 30 6.73 13.86 4.38
N ILE A 31 8.03 13.91 4.07
CA ILE A 31 8.76 12.81 3.43
C ILE A 31 8.78 11.56 4.33
N ILE A 32 9.01 11.72 5.63
CA ILE A 32 9.02 10.61 6.60
C ILE A 32 7.63 9.98 6.74
N THR A 33 6.56 10.79 6.70
CA THR A 33 5.18 10.31 6.77
C THR A 33 4.68 9.68 5.49
N ASP A 34 5.37 9.85 4.36
CA ASP A 34 4.97 9.23 3.10
C ASP A 34 5.07 7.71 3.22
N SER A 35 3.93 7.06 2.96
CA SER A 35 3.76 5.64 3.20
C SER A 35 4.62 4.81 2.25
N ASN A 36 5.29 3.78 2.77
CA ASN A 36 5.97 2.77 1.96
C ASN A 36 5.00 1.79 1.28
N TYR A 37 3.69 2.04 1.37
CA TYR A 37 2.65 1.23 0.75
C TYR A 37 2.10 1.90 -0.50
N PHE A 38 1.81 1.09 -1.50
CA PHE A 38 0.96 1.45 -2.62
C PHE A 38 -0.51 1.49 -2.17
N ASP A 39 -1.31 2.32 -2.85
CA ASP A 39 -2.68 2.63 -2.47
C ASP A 39 -3.72 1.78 -3.21
N GLY A 40 -3.36 1.24 -4.37
CA GLY A 40 -4.32 0.55 -5.23
C GLY A 40 -3.70 -0.50 -6.14
N ILE A 41 -4.54 -1.46 -6.54
CA ILE A 41 -4.24 -2.51 -7.50
C ILE A 41 -5.34 -2.54 -8.55
N ARG A 42 -4.96 -2.58 -9.81
CA ARG A 42 -5.82 -2.89 -10.95
C ARG A 42 -5.27 -4.12 -11.66
N ILE A 43 -6.11 -5.12 -11.84
CA ILE A 43 -5.73 -6.38 -12.51
C ILE A 43 -6.16 -6.28 -13.97
N SER A 44 -5.22 -6.48 -14.89
CA SER A 44 -5.44 -6.59 -16.32
C SER A 44 -5.27 -8.04 -16.78
N GLN A 45 -5.38 -8.31 -18.08
CA GLN A 45 -5.25 -9.68 -18.62
C GLN A 45 -3.87 -10.31 -18.31
N ASN A 46 -2.77 -9.57 -18.56
CA ASN A 46 -1.40 -10.12 -18.45
C ASN A 46 -0.54 -9.39 -17.40
N SER A 47 -1.09 -8.39 -16.72
CA SER A 47 -0.35 -7.59 -15.75
C SER A 47 -1.22 -7.07 -14.62
N MET A 48 -0.52 -6.64 -13.57
CA MET A 48 -1.06 -5.95 -12.41
C MET A 48 -0.52 -4.53 -12.43
N ILE A 49 -1.40 -3.54 -12.44
CA ILE A 49 -1.02 -2.14 -12.29
C ILE A 49 -1.18 -1.79 -10.81
N ILE A 50 -0.10 -1.38 -10.16
CA ILE A 50 -0.13 -0.86 -8.80
C ILE A 50 0.04 0.65 -8.84
N SER A 51 -0.69 1.36 -7.98
CA SER A 51 -0.68 2.82 -7.95
C SER A 51 -0.31 3.33 -6.56
N LYS A 52 0.43 4.43 -6.52
CA LYS A 52 0.76 5.16 -5.30
C LYS A 52 0.49 6.64 -5.50
N TYR A 53 -0.18 7.24 -4.54
CA TYR A 53 -0.30 8.69 -4.43
C TYR A 53 0.74 9.19 -3.41
N GLY A 54 1.77 9.87 -3.90
CA GLY A 54 2.71 10.58 -3.04
C GLY A 54 2.29 12.04 -2.90
N LEU A 55 2.38 12.58 -1.68
CA LEU A 55 2.04 13.99 -1.42
C LEU A 55 2.89 14.96 -2.27
N LEU A 56 4.16 14.61 -2.50
CA LEU A 56 5.11 15.41 -3.29
C LEU A 56 5.24 14.95 -4.75
N THR A 57 5.16 13.64 -4.99
CA THR A 57 5.36 13.05 -6.34
C THR A 57 4.07 12.95 -7.14
N GLY A 58 2.91 13.22 -6.53
CA GLY A 58 1.61 13.03 -7.15
C GLY A 58 1.29 11.57 -7.40
N PHE A 59 0.50 11.31 -8.44
CA PHE A 59 0.06 9.96 -8.78
C PHE A 59 1.11 9.23 -9.63
N SER A 60 1.46 8.02 -9.20
CA SER A 60 2.41 7.14 -9.90
C SER A 60 1.81 5.76 -10.11
N GLU A 61 2.03 5.18 -11.28
CA GLU A 61 1.61 3.82 -11.62
C GLU A 61 2.84 2.96 -11.98
N TYR A 62 2.81 1.71 -11.55
CA TYR A 62 3.80 0.71 -11.90
C TYR A 62 3.08 -0.49 -12.52
N ASN A 63 3.43 -0.78 -13.76
CA ASN A 63 2.92 -1.94 -14.47
C ASN A 63 3.80 -3.17 -14.19
N LEU A 64 3.23 -4.17 -13.55
CA LEU A 64 3.92 -5.39 -13.14
C LEU A 64 3.38 -6.59 -13.92
N LYS A 65 4.20 -7.18 -14.79
CA LYS A 65 3.82 -8.40 -15.51
C LYS A 65 3.71 -9.58 -14.54
N PHE A 66 2.72 -10.46 -14.75
CA PHE A 66 2.55 -11.62 -13.86
C PHE A 66 3.76 -12.56 -13.85
N GLU A 67 4.48 -12.67 -14.96
CA GLU A 67 5.71 -13.45 -15.09
C GLU A 67 6.83 -12.99 -14.14
N ASP A 68 6.85 -11.70 -13.83
CA ASP A 68 7.82 -11.08 -12.93
C ASP A 68 7.43 -11.25 -11.46
N ILE A 69 6.21 -11.70 -11.16
CA ILE A 69 5.75 -11.96 -9.79
C ILE A 69 6.17 -13.38 -9.39
N SER A 70 6.93 -13.49 -8.31
CA SER A 70 7.31 -14.78 -7.74
C SER A 70 6.27 -15.27 -6.73
N LYS A 71 5.76 -14.36 -5.89
CA LYS A 71 4.86 -14.72 -4.80
C LYS A 71 4.03 -13.53 -4.33
N LEU A 72 2.80 -13.81 -3.92
CA LEU A 72 1.89 -12.88 -3.26
C LEU A 72 1.67 -13.35 -1.83
N ILE A 73 1.90 -12.48 -0.85
CA ILE A 73 1.67 -12.78 0.57
C ILE A 73 0.66 -11.80 1.13
N TYR A 74 -0.52 -12.29 1.46
CA TYR A 74 -1.52 -11.49 2.17
C TYR A 74 -1.17 -11.41 3.65
N LYS A 75 -1.13 -10.19 4.19
CA LYS A 75 -0.90 -9.91 5.61
C LYS A 75 -2.08 -9.13 6.16
N LYS A 76 -2.77 -9.73 7.13
CA LYS A 76 -3.79 -9.05 7.93
C LYS A 76 -3.12 -7.92 8.73
N GLY A 77 -3.70 -6.74 8.66
CA GLY A 77 -3.22 -5.58 9.41
C GLY A 77 -3.35 -5.81 10.92
N ASN A 78 -2.50 -5.13 11.68
CA ASN A 78 -2.56 -5.10 13.14
C ASN A 78 -2.51 -3.65 13.64
N ARG A 79 -2.38 -3.44 14.96
CA ARG A 79 -2.36 -2.10 15.55
C ARG A 79 -1.22 -1.27 14.94
N GLY A 80 -1.58 -0.30 14.10
CA GLY A 80 -0.64 0.59 13.41
C GLY A 80 -0.13 0.09 12.05
N THR A 81 -0.53 -1.10 11.57
CA THR A 81 -0.21 -1.54 10.20
C THR A 81 -1.46 -1.85 9.40
N PRO A 82 -1.61 -1.30 8.19
CA PRO A 82 -2.75 -1.61 7.35
C PRO A 82 -2.68 -3.07 6.88
N THR A 83 -3.83 -3.66 6.62
CA THR A 83 -3.91 -4.90 5.83
C THR A 83 -3.28 -4.66 4.48
N HIS A 84 -2.41 -5.56 4.04
CA HIS A 84 -1.64 -5.37 2.82
C HIS A 84 -1.24 -6.68 2.15
N ILE A 85 -0.88 -6.59 0.87
CA ILE A 85 -0.21 -7.64 0.13
C ILE A 85 1.26 -7.29 0.02
N VAL A 86 2.10 -8.27 0.26
CA VAL A 86 3.50 -8.24 -0.14
C VAL A 86 3.61 -8.96 -1.48
N ILE A 87 3.99 -8.22 -2.51
CA ILE A 87 4.25 -8.72 -3.86
C ILE A 87 5.76 -8.88 -4.00
N ASN A 88 6.22 -10.12 -4.00
CA ASN A 88 7.61 -10.41 -4.31
C ASN A 88 7.76 -10.56 -5.82
N THR A 89 8.75 -9.87 -6.36
CA THR A 89 9.06 -9.85 -7.78
C THR A 89 10.43 -10.49 -8.01
N LYS A 90 10.68 -10.93 -9.24
CA LYS A 90 11.98 -11.45 -9.68
C LYS A 90 12.96 -10.32 -10.03
N ARG A 91 12.49 -9.08 -10.16
CA ARG A 91 13.24 -7.89 -10.59
C ARG A 91 13.26 -6.83 -9.49
N LYS A 92 14.09 -5.78 -9.62
CA LYS A 92 14.04 -4.64 -8.69
C LYS A 92 12.83 -3.73 -9.00
N PRO A 93 12.13 -3.19 -7.99
CA PRO A 93 12.25 -3.53 -6.56
C PRO A 93 11.70 -4.94 -6.29
N SER A 94 12.43 -5.73 -5.50
CA SER A 94 12.15 -7.17 -5.24
C SER A 94 10.89 -7.40 -4.41
N THR A 95 10.42 -6.36 -3.72
CA THR A 95 9.30 -6.43 -2.81
C THR A 95 8.51 -5.13 -2.88
N LEU A 96 7.22 -5.25 -3.20
CA LEU A 96 6.26 -4.17 -3.24
C LEU A 96 5.20 -4.45 -2.18
N ARG A 97 4.78 -3.42 -1.43
CA ARG A 97 3.73 -3.57 -0.42
C ARG A 97 2.53 -2.76 -0.82
N VAL A 98 1.37 -3.39 -0.99
CA VAL A 98 0.16 -2.68 -1.39
C VAL A 98 -0.86 -2.76 -0.28
N SER A 99 -1.30 -1.61 0.21
CA SER A 99 -2.36 -1.53 1.21
C SER A 99 -3.70 -1.96 0.59
N ILE A 100 -4.48 -2.75 1.33
CA ILE A 100 -5.81 -3.17 0.94
C ILE A 100 -6.80 -2.46 1.87
N LYS A 101 -7.57 -1.55 1.30
CA LYS A 101 -8.69 -0.88 1.98
C LYS A 101 -10.02 -1.61 1.78
N ALA A 102 -10.05 -2.61 0.91
CA ALA A 102 -11.22 -3.42 0.63
C ALA A 102 -11.52 -4.43 1.74
N ASP A 103 -12.79 -4.84 1.82
CA ASP A 103 -13.22 -5.96 2.66
C ASP A 103 -12.43 -7.25 2.34
N ILE A 104 -12.13 -8.02 3.38
CA ILE A 104 -11.28 -9.20 3.30
C ILE A 104 -11.87 -10.29 2.41
N PHE A 105 -13.20 -10.47 2.40
CA PHE A 105 -13.85 -11.47 1.57
C PHE A 105 -13.83 -11.06 0.09
N LYS A 106 -14.09 -9.79 -0.21
CA LYS A 106 -13.94 -9.26 -1.59
C LYS A 106 -12.52 -9.47 -2.10
N PHE A 107 -11.54 -9.23 -1.23
CA PHE A 107 -10.15 -9.43 -1.58
C PHE A 107 -9.78 -10.92 -1.76
N ALA A 108 -10.44 -11.84 -1.05
CA ALA A 108 -10.26 -13.28 -1.25
C ALA A 108 -10.65 -13.75 -2.66
N TYR A 109 -11.71 -13.22 -3.25
CA TYR A 109 -12.06 -13.49 -4.66
C TYR A 109 -10.93 -13.08 -5.62
N ILE A 110 -10.33 -11.91 -5.39
CA ILE A 110 -9.19 -11.43 -6.16
C ILE A 110 -7.98 -12.37 -6.01
N LEU A 111 -7.69 -12.81 -4.79
CA LEU A 111 -6.62 -13.79 -4.54
C LEU A 111 -6.85 -15.11 -5.25
N ARG A 112 -8.10 -15.61 -5.28
CA ARG A 112 -8.47 -16.84 -5.98
C ARG A 112 -8.26 -16.70 -7.48
N GLU A 113 -8.66 -15.58 -8.07
CA GLU A 113 -8.42 -15.27 -9.48
C GLU A 113 -6.91 -15.26 -9.80
N LEU A 114 -6.11 -14.59 -8.98
CA LEU A 114 -4.65 -14.54 -9.15
C LEU A 114 -4.02 -15.93 -9.03
N ARG A 115 -4.51 -16.76 -8.10
CA ARG A 115 -4.07 -18.16 -7.95
C ARG A 115 -4.43 -19.01 -9.16
N ASN A 116 -5.63 -18.84 -9.71
CA ASN A 116 -6.08 -19.54 -10.92
C ASN A 116 -5.22 -19.17 -12.15
N ARG A 117 -4.62 -17.98 -12.16
CA ARG A 117 -3.65 -17.53 -13.18
C ARG A 117 -2.23 -18.05 -12.94
N GLY A 118 -2.03 -18.97 -12.00
CA GLY A 118 -0.75 -19.62 -11.72
C GLY A 118 0.15 -18.87 -10.73
N LEU A 119 -0.33 -17.80 -10.08
CA LEU A 119 0.45 -17.09 -9.07
C LEU A 119 0.43 -17.81 -7.73
N THR A 120 1.59 -17.90 -7.08
CA THR A 120 1.70 -18.48 -5.75
C THR A 120 1.20 -17.48 -4.71
N THR A 121 0.04 -17.76 -4.12
CA THR A 121 -0.55 -16.96 -3.03
C THR A 121 -0.32 -17.63 -1.67
N GLN A 122 0.15 -16.89 -0.67
CA GLN A 122 0.24 -17.33 0.73
C GLN A 122 -0.56 -16.37 1.63
N LEU A 123 -1.30 -16.93 2.58
CA LEU A 123 -1.91 -16.18 3.68
C LEU A 123 -0.94 -16.18 4.86
N SER A 124 -0.65 -15.01 5.44
CA SER A 124 0.15 -14.93 6.67
C SER A 124 -0.70 -15.01 7.95
N SER A 125 -2.03 -14.86 7.85
CA SER A 125 -2.98 -15.05 8.95
C SER A 125 -3.77 -16.34 8.78
N SER A 126 -4.14 -16.96 9.90
CA SER A 126 -4.95 -18.18 10.00
C SER A 126 -6.44 -17.91 9.77
N ASP A 127 -6.80 -17.12 8.75
CA ASP A 127 -8.22 -16.96 8.38
C ASP A 127 -8.63 -18.24 7.62
N TYR A 128 -9.00 -19.27 8.40
CA TYR A 128 -9.27 -20.63 7.93
C TYR A 128 -10.33 -20.67 6.82
N GLU A 129 -11.35 -19.83 6.92
CA GLU A 129 -12.41 -19.72 5.93
C GLU A 129 -11.89 -19.28 4.54
N ILE A 130 -11.02 -18.27 4.52
CA ILE A 130 -10.38 -17.80 3.29
C ILE A 130 -9.45 -18.87 2.74
N GLU A 131 -8.73 -19.57 3.62
CA GLU A 131 -7.87 -20.69 3.20
C GLU A 131 -8.69 -21.81 2.53
N LEU A 132 -9.85 -22.16 3.10
CA LEU A 132 -10.78 -23.11 2.50
C LEU A 132 -11.29 -22.63 1.13
N PHE A 133 -11.66 -21.35 1.02
CA PHE A 133 -12.13 -20.75 -0.23
C PHE A 133 -11.04 -20.76 -1.30
N LEU A 134 -9.81 -20.35 -0.96
CA LEU A 134 -8.68 -20.36 -1.89
C LEU A 134 -8.31 -21.78 -2.33
N LYS A 135 -8.51 -22.79 -1.47
CA LYS A 135 -8.33 -24.21 -1.81
C LYS A 135 -9.51 -24.81 -2.58
N GLY A 136 -10.58 -24.05 -2.82
CA GLY A 136 -11.78 -24.50 -3.51
C GLY A 136 -12.66 -25.47 -2.69
N LYS A 137 -12.47 -25.53 -1.37
CA LYS A 137 -13.30 -26.36 -0.47
C LYS A 137 -14.67 -25.75 -0.16
N ILE A 138 -14.78 -24.42 -0.27
CA ILE A 138 -16.03 -23.68 -0.22
C ILE A 138 -16.15 -22.81 -1.47
N GLN A 139 -17.37 -22.59 -1.94
CA GLN A 139 -17.62 -21.90 -3.21
C GLN A 139 -17.72 -20.38 -3.05
N ASP A 140 -18.29 -19.92 -1.93
CA ASP A 140 -18.58 -18.51 -1.66
C ASP A 140 -18.14 -18.09 -0.24
N LEU A 141 -18.00 -16.77 -0.07
CA LEU A 141 -17.66 -16.08 1.17
C LEU A 141 -18.63 -14.91 1.44
N PRO A 142 -18.98 -14.60 2.71
CA PRO A 142 -18.70 -15.44 3.89
C PRO A 142 -19.52 -16.73 3.86
N MET A 143 -19.07 -17.76 4.57
CA MET A 143 -19.81 -18.98 4.82
C MET A 143 -21.16 -18.62 5.42
N ARG A 144 -22.23 -18.95 4.71
CA ARG A 144 -23.58 -18.80 5.23
C ARG A 144 -23.93 -20.05 6.02
N ASN A 145 -24.43 -19.86 7.23
CA ASN A 145 -24.86 -20.95 8.09
C ASN A 145 -26.32 -21.28 7.73
N ASP A 146 -26.50 -21.91 6.57
CA ASP A 146 -27.81 -22.26 6.03
C ASP A 146 -28.33 -23.51 6.75
N MET A 147 -28.50 -23.44 8.07
CA MET A 147 -29.31 -24.42 8.79
C MET A 147 -30.78 -24.05 8.57
N GLU A 148 -31.36 -24.53 7.46
CA GLU A 148 -32.80 -24.73 7.40
C GLU A 148 -33.16 -25.81 8.44
N ILE A 149 -33.60 -25.36 9.61
CA ILE A 149 -34.29 -26.23 10.56
C ILE A 149 -35.62 -26.60 9.90
N ARG A 150 -35.69 -27.81 9.35
CA ARG A 150 -36.95 -28.43 8.91
C ARG A 150 -37.83 -28.78 10.11
#